data_AF-A0A1G2Z1G5-F1
#
_entry.id   AF-A0A1G2Z1G5-F1
#
_cell.length_a   1.000
_cell.length_b   1.000
_cell.length_c   1.000
_cell.angle_alpha   90.00
_cell.angle_beta   90.00
_cell.angle_gamma   90.00
#
_symmetry.space_group_name_H-M   'P 1'
#
loop_
_entity.id
_entity.type
_entity.pdbx_description
1 polymer ?
#
loop_
_entity_poly.entity_id
_entity_poly.type
_entity_poly.pdbx_seq_one_letter_code
_entity_poly.pdbx_strand_id
1 'polypeptide(L)'
;MRRERNRRVWNGVPGLAGMVGESLCAPVRRALINLHLWTMCALGIVLMGFLLSSAAAGQVGDSTAPSPLEQTLAGIRECMGHLPAPWPQEWQREYVDTIRRAAESHRDAPQYAQRLDILAKGFPAYWQGLKTGKDRSLFELHCAQICWYVESLMAAELLDGQSREALRNQYKALWDHAAGELLSQFPFLDPNAVHAAQADHLAECYRTIEAPLLPIYQHPLSDAQIEQIKNRWHDLRYARVDLWRQLRGDDTVETQDFASQLRQTNPPVSHRHYLLTQRSLAQLQPHVWAVAAPAPDYYRGALARQIEAEKHRLQAMSQASRDERGLEQQYSRQIWQAEQLAFLLAALLESPACFDEPLDRPMEGNASHCRDARFCVSPAQTPLPQEDSAQGGSSHD
;
A
#
# COMPACT_ATOMS: atom_id res chain seq x y z
N MET A 1 52.77 31.46 18.56
CA MET A 1 53.31 31.55 17.18
C MET A 1 52.13 31.46 16.22
N ARG A 2 51.70 32.60 15.64
CA ARG A 2 51.78 32.90 14.19
C ARG A 2 51.21 31.75 13.32
N ARG A 3 50.11 31.86 12.57
CA ARG A 3 49.45 32.97 11.84
C ARG A 3 47.91 32.74 11.88
N GLU A 4 47.04 33.67 12.26
CA GLU A 4 46.53 34.86 11.51
C GLU A 4 45.93 34.53 10.13
N ARG A 5 44.59 34.55 10.02
CA ARG A 5 43.71 35.65 9.49
C ARG A 5 43.49 35.47 7.97
N ASN A 6 42.33 35.70 7.36
CA ASN A 6 41.21 36.58 7.62
C ASN A 6 40.07 36.20 6.61
N ARG A 7 38.77 36.35 6.92
CA ARG A 7 37.85 37.42 6.40
C ARG A 7 37.84 37.55 4.87
N ARG A 8 36.74 37.74 4.13
CA ARG A 8 35.31 38.03 4.37
C ARG A 8 34.67 38.17 2.96
N VAL A 9 33.34 38.18 2.91
CA VAL A 9 32.48 39.01 2.02
C VAL A 9 32.04 38.45 0.65
N TRP A 10 30.71 38.49 0.51
CA TRP A 10 29.86 38.40 -0.67
C TRP A 10 30.12 39.50 -1.71
N ASN A 11 29.99 39.17 -3.00
CA ASN A 11 29.16 39.84 -4.02
C ASN A 11 29.66 39.50 -5.44
N GLY A 12 28.73 39.19 -6.36
CA GLY A 12 28.99 39.31 -7.81
C GLY A 12 28.37 38.22 -8.70
N VAL A 13 27.15 38.44 -9.16
CA VAL A 13 26.65 37.94 -10.46
C VAL A 13 27.14 38.95 -11.51
N PRO A 14 27.79 38.53 -12.62
CA PRO A 14 27.08 38.26 -13.87
C PRO A 14 27.68 37.19 -14.80
N GLY A 15 26.78 36.44 -15.46
CA GLY A 15 26.86 36.01 -16.86
C GLY A 15 28.06 35.22 -17.38
N LEU A 16 27.83 33.95 -17.74
CA LEU A 16 28.54 33.28 -18.83
C LEU A 16 27.57 32.38 -19.61
N ALA A 17 27.07 32.97 -20.69
CA ALA A 17 26.64 32.23 -21.86
C ALA A 17 27.88 31.64 -22.56
N GLY A 18 27.72 30.44 -23.13
CA GLY A 18 28.63 29.89 -24.13
C GLY A 18 29.50 28.74 -23.64
N MET A 19 29.00 27.52 -23.82
CA MET A 19 29.77 26.38 -24.38
C MET A 19 28.93 25.10 -24.30
N VAL A 20 28.05 24.87 -25.28
CA VAL A 20 27.68 23.52 -25.70
C VAL A 20 27.43 23.53 -27.22
N GLY A 21 28.43 23.06 -27.94
CA GLY A 21 28.45 22.65 -29.35
C GLY A 21 29.83 21.99 -29.51
N GLU A 22 30.01 20.80 -30.06
CA GLU A 22 29.28 20.12 -31.13
C GLU A 22 29.57 18.62 -31.04
N SER A 23 28.62 17.78 -31.45
CA SER A 23 28.85 16.56 -32.28
C SER A 23 27.67 15.59 -32.11
N LEU A 24 26.63 15.79 -32.92
CA LEU A 24 25.66 14.75 -33.24
C LEU A 24 25.66 14.57 -34.76
N CYS A 25 25.94 13.33 -35.18
CA CYS A 25 26.18 12.93 -36.55
C CYS A 25 24.98 13.26 -37.47
N ALA A 26 25.27 13.71 -38.69
CA ALA A 26 24.30 14.15 -39.72
C ALA A 26 23.08 13.24 -39.98
N PRO A 27 23.14 11.89 -39.91
CA PRO A 27 21.96 11.06 -40.10
C PRO A 27 20.93 11.20 -38.96
N VAL A 28 21.38 11.47 -37.73
CA VAL A 28 20.51 11.60 -36.55
C VAL A 28 19.69 12.90 -36.61
N ARG A 29 20.29 13.98 -37.13
CA ARG A 29 19.55 15.24 -37.35
C ARG A 29 18.45 15.10 -38.40
N ARG A 30 18.66 14.32 -39.47
CA ARG A 30 17.61 14.09 -40.48
C ARG A 30 16.47 13.22 -39.95
N ALA A 31 16.77 12.23 -39.09
CA ALA A 31 15.76 11.40 -38.46
C ALA A 31 14.87 12.19 -37.48
N LEU A 32 15.46 13.08 -36.67
CA LEU A 32 14.72 13.92 -35.72
C LEU A 32 13.83 14.97 -36.42
N ILE A 33 14.29 15.55 -37.53
CA ILE A 33 13.47 16.52 -38.30
C ILE A 33 12.27 15.81 -38.93
N ASN A 34 12.45 14.60 -39.48
CA ASN A 34 11.33 13.83 -40.05
C ASN A 34 10.33 13.37 -38.98
N LEU A 35 10.79 13.03 -37.78
CA LEU A 35 9.91 12.64 -36.68
C LEU A 35 9.04 13.82 -36.21
N HIS A 36 9.61 15.01 -36.08
CA HIS A 36 8.85 16.21 -35.72
C HIS A 36 7.82 16.61 -36.79
N LEU A 37 8.16 16.49 -38.07
CA LEU A 37 7.23 16.80 -39.16
C LEU A 37 6.02 15.84 -39.17
N TRP A 38 6.25 14.54 -38.93
CA TRP A 38 5.17 13.54 -38.84
C TRP A 38 4.26 13.77 -37.63
N THR A 39 4.82 14.10 -36.45
CA THR A 39 4.02 14.37 -35.26
C THR A 39 3.13 15.61 -35.41
N MET A 40 3.62 16.65 -36.08
CA MET A 40 2.84 17.87 -36.34
C MET A 40 1.74 17.65 -37.38
N CYS A 41 1.97 16.85 -38.43
CA CYS A 41 0.93 16.47 -39.38
C CYS A 41 -0.16 15.59 -38.75
N ALA A 42 0.21 14.63 -37.89
CA ALA A 42 -0.75 13.77 -37.21
C ALA A 42 -1.65 14.56 -36.23
N LEU A 43 -1.08 15.51 -35.48
CA LEU A 43 -1.84 16.41 -34.59
C LEU A 43 -2.78 17.33 -35.38
N GLY A 44 -2.34 17.84 -36.53
CA GLY A 44 -3.18 18.67 -37.41
C GLY A 44 -4.40 17.92 -37.97
N ILE A 45 -4.24 16.65 -38.35
CA ILE A 45 -5.34 15.82 -38.87
C ILE A 45 -6.35 15.48 -37.76
N VAL A 46 -5.89 15.18 -36.55
CA VAL A 46 -6.78 14.91 -35.39
C VAL A 46 -7.55 16.16 -34.98
N LEU A 47 -6.92 17.34 -34.97
CA LEU A 47 -7.60 18.60 -34.65
C LEU A 47 -8.58 19.03 -35.73
N MET A 48 -8.27 18.81 -37.02
CA MET A 48 -9.24 19.05 -38.10
C MET A 48 -10.42 18.07 -38.04
N GLY A 49 -10.20 16.79 -37.72
CA GLY A 49 -11.28 15.84 -37.48
C GLY A 49 -12.22 16.28 -36.36
N PHE A 50 -11.66 16.78 -35.25
CA PHE A 50 -12.43 17.25 -34.10
C PHE A 50 -13.27 18.51 -34.43
N LEU A 51 -12.74 19.43 -35.23
CA LEU A 51 -13.45 20.65 -35.66
C LEU A 51 -14.52 20.38 -36.74
N LEU A 52 -14.31 19.37 -37.60
CA LEU A 52 -15.27 18.98 -38.63
C LEU A 52 -16.41 18.10 -38.07
N SER A 53 -16.24 17.43 -36.92
CA SER A 53 -17.32 16.71 -36.23
C SER A 53 -18.28 17.61 -35.44
N SER A 54 -17.94 18.88 -35.20
CA SER A 54 -18.83 19.83 -34.49
C SER A 54 -19.90 20.51 -35.35
N ALA A 55 -19.99 20.20 -36.66
CA ALA A 55 -20.93 20.86 -37.58
C ALA A 55 -22.10 19.99 -38.07
N ALA A 56 -22.36 18.82 -37.44
CA ALA A 56 -23.50 17.98 -37.75
C ALA A 56 -24.17 17.44 -36.47
N ALA A 57 -24.75 18.35 -35.66
CA ALA A 57 -25.72 18.01 -34.64
C ALA A 57 -26.95 18.92 -34.78
N GLY A 58 -27.58 18.87 -35.95
CA GLY A 58 -28.97 19.25 -36.10
C GLY A 58 -29.84 18.12 -35.56
N GLN A 59 -29.97 18.01 -34.24
CA GLN A 59 -30.97 17.15 -33.63
C GLN A 59 -31.60 17.90 -32.45
N VAL A 60 -32.79 18.42 -32.74
CA VAL A 60 -33.75 18.93 -31.78
C VAL A 60 -34.10 17.78 -30.84
N GLY A 61 -33.40 17.72 -29.70
CA GLY A 61 -33.82 16.97 -28.53
C GLY A 61 -34.28 17.98 -27.50
N ASP A 62 -35.51 17.86 -27.02
CA ASP A 62 -36.01 18.59 -25.86
C ASP A 62 -34.97 18.55 -24.74
N SER A 63 -34.27 19.68 -24.53
CA SER A 63 -33.31 19.86 -23.44
C SER A 63 -34.09 19.98 -22.14
N THR A 64 -34.59 18.84 -21.68
CA THR A 64 -35.05 18.69 -20.30
C THR A 64 -33.80 18.81 -19.44
N ALA A 65 -33.79 19.78 -18.52
CA ALA A 65 -32.67 19.97 -17.61
C ALA A 65 -32.31 18.61 -16.96
N PRO A 66 -31.01 18.24 -16.90
CA PRO A 66 -30.62 16.95 -16.34
C PRO A 66 -31.13 16.84 -14.91
N SER A 67 -31.61 15.65 -14.53
CA SER A 67 -32.14 15.42 -13.19
C SER A 67 -31.08 15.76 -12.13
N PRO A 68 -31.47 16.17 -10.91
CA PRO A 68 -30.51 16.46 -9.83
C PRO A 68 -29.54 15.29 -9.56
N LEU A 69 -30.04 14.05 -9.73
CA LEU A 69 -29.21 12.85 -9.64
C LEU A 69 -28.17 12.79 -10.76
N GLU A 70 -28.55 12.98 -12.02
CA GLU A 70 -27.59 12.93 -13.13
C GLU A 70 -26.55 14.06 -13.05
N GLN A 71 -26.92 15.24 -12.54
CA GLN A 71 -25.96 16.31 -12.23
C GLN A 71 -24.96 15.87 -11.14
N THR A 72 -25.44 15.24 -10.08
CA THR A 72 -24.60 14.70 -9.00
C THR A 72 -23.66 13.62 -9.51
N LEU A 73 -24.17 12.67 -10.31
CA LEU A 73 -23.36 11.60 -10.90
C LEU A 73 -22.33 12.14 -11.90
N ALA A 74 -22.64 13.23 -12.62
CA ALA A 74 -21.67 13.90 -13.49
C ALA A 74 -20.50 14.49 -12.69
N GLY A 75 -20.78 15.18 -11.57
CA GLY A 75 -19.74 15.68 -10.67
C GLY A 75 -18.90 14.57 -10.04
N ILE A 76 -19.52 13.43 -9.70
CA ILE A 76 -18.81 12.24 -9.23
C ILE A 76 -17.86 11.69 -10.31
N ARG A 77 -18.32 11.56 -11.56
CA ARG A 77 -17.47 11.11 -12.69
C ARG A 77 -16.28 12.04 -12.92
N GLU A 78 -16.51 13.35 -12.85
CA GLU A 78 -15.45 14.35 -12.95
C GLU A 78 -14.42 14.19 -11.82
N CYS A 79 -14.88 14.04 -10.58
CA CYS A 79 -14.02 13.78 -9.42
C CYS A 79 -13.16 12.53 -9.61
N MET A 80 -13.73 11.44 -10.14
CA MET A 80 -13.01 10.20 -10.41
C MET A 80 -11.93 10.34 -11.49
N GLY A 81 -12.05 11.33 -12.40
CA GLY A 81 -11.10 11.58 -13.48
C GLY A 81 -9.87 12.40 -13.10
N HIS A 82 -9.92 13.16 -12.00
CA HIS A 82 -8.84 14.08 -11.60
C HIS A 82 -7.70 13.47 -10.79
N LEU A 83 -7.87 12.24 -10.31
CA LEU A 83 -6.84 11.44 -9.65
C LEU A 83 -6.49 10.29 -10.58
N PRO A 84 -5.24 9.78 -10.61
CA PRO A 84 -4.89 8.67 -11.50
C PRO A 84 -5.86 7.52 -11.27
N ALA A 85 -6.76 7.30 -12.25
CA ALA A 85 -7.88 6.42 -12.04
C ALA A 85 -7.34 4.98 -11.93
N PRO A 86 -7.51 4.32 -10.78
CA PRO A 86 -6.87 3.03 -10.52
C PRO A 86 -7.59 1.87 -11.20
N TRP A 87 -8.79 2.13 -11.72
CA TRP A 87 -9.71 1.10 -12.19
C TRP A 87 -10.06 1.27 -13.68
N PRO A 88 -10.28 0.16 -14.39
CA PRO A 88 -10.81 0.17 -15.75
C PRO A 88 -12.09 1.00 -15.85
N GLN A 89 -12.34 1.60 -17.02
CA GLN A 89 -13.53 2.42 -17.27
C GLN A 89 -14.85 1.66 -17.02
N GLU A 90 -14.84 0.35 -17.24
CA GLU A 90 -15.97 -0.53 -16.94
C GLU A 90 -16.33 -0.54 -15.45
N TRP A 91 -15.32 -0.62 -14.58
CA TRP A 91 -15.51 -0.62 -13.13
C TRP A 91 -15.94 0.76 -12.62
N GLN A 92 -15.43 1.84 -13.23
CA GLN A 92 -15.89 3.19 -12.91
C GLN A 92 -17.38 3.35 -13.26
N ARG A 93 -17.83 2.81 -14.41
CA ARG A 93 -19.25 2.80 -14.78
C ARG A 93 -20.08 1.99 -13.79
N GLU A 94 -19.66 0.77 -13.46
CA GLU A 94 -20.33 -0.09 -12.49
C GLU A 94 -20.44 0.57 -11.10
N TYR A 95 -19.41 1.31 -10.69
CA TYR A 95 -19.40 2.06 -9.44
C TYR A 95 -20.43 3.19 -9.44
N VAL A 96 -20.46 3.99 -10.50
CA VAL A 96 -21.45 5.06 -10.68
C VAL A 96 -22.87 4.50 -10.79
N ASP A 97 -23.06 3.37 -11.47
CA ASP A 97 -24.35 2.68 -11.56
C ASP A 97 -24.81 2.12 -10.21
N THR A 98 -23.88 1.76 -9.33
CA THR A 98 -24.18 1.36 -7.96
C THR A 98 -24.71 2.54 -7.14
N ILE A 99 -24.06 3.70 -7.24
CA ILE A 99 -24.54 4.95 -6.62
C ILE A 99 -25.91 5.34 -7.16
N ARG A 100 -26.11 5.28 -8.49
CA ARG A 100 -27.40 5.58 -9.12
C ARG A 100 -28.51 4.70 -8.53
N ARG A 101 -28.33 3.38 -8.53
CA ARG A 101 -29.35 2.43 -8.03
C ARG A 101 -29.69 2.67 -6.56
N ALA A 102 -28.68 2.91 -5.71
CA ALA A 102 -28.89 3.18 -4.29
C ALA A 102 -29.65 4.50 -4.04
N ALA A 103 -29.39 5.52 -4.86
CA ALA A 103 -30.09 6.81 -4.76
C ALA A 103 -31.50 6.77 -5.35
N GLU A 104 -31.72 6.04 -6.45
CA GLU A 104 -33.03 5.96 -7.13
C GLU A 104 -34.07 5.18 -6.32
N SER A 105 -33.66 4.16 -5.57
CA SER A 105 -34.57 3.41 -4.69
C SER A 105 -35.19 4.26 -3.58
N HIS A 106 -34.64 5.45 -3.33
CA HIS A 106 -35.09 6.39 -2.31
C HIS A 106 -35.49 7.76 -2.90
N ARG A 107 -35.90 7.80 -4.17
CA ARG A 107 -36.24 9.05 -4.87
C ARG A 107 -37.29 9.90 -4.15
N ASP A 108 -38.21 9.25 -3.45
CA ASP A 108 -39.31 9.91 -2.73
C ASP A 108 -38.94 10.31 -1.29
N ALA A 109 -37.68 10.13 -0.88
CA ALA A 109 -37.22 10.51 0.45
C ALA A 109 -37.31 12.04 0.67
N PRO A 110 -37.69 12.49 1.89
CA PRO A 110 -37.72 13.91 2.20
C PRO A 110 -36.32 14.51 2.02
N GLN A 111 -36.26 15.73 1.48
CA GLN A 111 -35.01 16.46 1.25
C GLN A 111 -34.04 15.75 0.29
N TYR A 112 -34.56 14.95 -0.65
CA TYR A 112 -33.76 14.20 -1.64
C TYR A 112 -32.65 15.04 -2.32
N ALA A 113 -32.98 16.25 -2.79
CA ALA A 113 -32.01 17.14 -3.42
C ALA A 113 -30.86 17.55 -2.47
N GLN A 114 -31.16 17.79 -1.20
CA GLN A 114 -30.15 18.12 -0.19
C GLN A 114 -29.25 16.92 0.13
N ARG A 115 -29.79 15.70 0.13
CA ARG A 115 -29.02 14.45 0.31
C ARG A 115 -28.07 14.22 -0.87
N LEU A 116 -28.51 14.50 -2.09
CA LEU A 116 -27.66 14.45 -3.28
C LEU A 116 -26.53 15.49 -3.22
N ASP A 117 -26.79 16.70 -2.71
CA ASP A 117 -25.74 17.71 -2.47
C ASP A 117 -24.72 17.25 -1.42
N ILE A 118 -25.16 16.61 -0.32
CA ILE A 118 -24.26 15.99 0.67
C ILE A 118 -23.40 14.90 0.01
N LEU A 119 -24.00 14.03 -0.80
CA LEU A 119 -23.26 13.01 -1.55
C LEU A 119 -22.20 13.66 -2.46
N ALA A 120 -22.58 14.66 -3.26
CA ALA A 120 -21.67 15.36 -4.15
C ALA A 120 -20.49 16.01 -3.41
N LYS A 121 -20.75 16.64 -2.26
CA LYS A 121 -19.72 17.34 -1.46
C LYS A 121 -18.84 16.39 -0.65
N GLY A 122 -19.40 15.30 -0.14
CA GLY A 122 -18.67 14.30 0.67
C GLY A 122 -17.85 13.33 -0.18
N PHE A 123 -18.25 13.10 -1.44
CA PHE A 123 -17.61 12.12 -2.32
C PHE A 123 -16.11 12.37 -2.56
N PRO A 124 -15.61 13.60 -2.82
CA PRO A 124 -14.20 13.82 -3.10
C PRO A 124 -13.26 13.38 -1.97
N ALA A 125 -13.58 13.71 -0.72
CA ALA A 125 -12.77 13.31 0.44
C ALA A 125 -12.77 11.79 0.61
N TYR A 126 -13.94 11.15 0.46
CA TYR A 126 -14.06 9.71 0.47
C TYR A 126 -13.24 9.05 -0.65
N TRP A 127 -13.35 9.55 -1.89
CA TRP A 127 -12.65 9.03 -3.06
C TRP A 127 -11.12 9.12 -2.91
N GLN A 128 -10.60 10.22 -2.37
CA GLN A 128 -9.17 10.39 -2.09
C GLN A 128 -8.64 9.40 -1.05
N GLY A 129 -9.48 8.97 -0.10
CA GLY A 129 -9.12 8.02 0.95
C GLY A 129 -9.15 6.56 0.50
N LEU A 130 -9.65 6.25 -0.70
CA LEU A 130 -9.78 4.87 -1.16
C LEU A 130 -8.42 4.25 -1.48
N LYS A 131 -8.14 3.10 -0.87
CA LYS A 131 -7.02 2.26 -1.28
C LYS A 131 -7.26 1.79 -2.71
N THR A 132 -6.32 2.12 -3.57
CA THR A 132 -6.36 1.78 -4.99
C THR A 132 -5.64 0.46 -5.23
N GLY A 133 -6.31 -0.45 -5.95
CA GLY A 133 -5.78 -1.76 -6.27
C GLY A 133 -6.51 -2.34 -7.48
N LYS A 134 -5.86 -3.25 -8.20
CA LYS A 134 -6.42 -3.95 -9.37
C LYS A 134 -7.20 -5.22 -8.99
N ASP A 135 -7.43 -5.44 -7.71
CA ASP A 135 -8.14 -6.61 -7.21
C ASP A 135 -9.64 -6.41 -7.34
N ARG A 136 -10.32 -7.38 -7.98
CA ARG A 136 -11.77 -7.37 -8.16
C ARG A 136 -12.50 -7.44 -6.83
N SER A 137 -11.98 -8.22 -5.87
CA SER A 137 -12.61 -8.34 -4.54
C SER A 137 -12.56 -7.02 -3.76
N LEU A 138 -11.51 -6.23 -3.95
CA LEU A 138 -11.37 -4.91 -3.30
C LEU A 138 -12.33 -3.91 -3.94
N PHE A 139 -12.47 -3.96 -5.26
CA PHE A 139 -13.46 -3.18 -5.98
C PHE A 139 -14.89 -3.51 -5.52
N GLU A 140 -15.24 -4.79 -5.40
CA GLU A 140 -16.56 -5.21 -4.90
C GLU A 140 -16.84 -4.73 -3.47
N LEU A 141 -15.83 -4.75 -2.60
CA LEU A 141 -15.93 -4.18 -1.25
C LEU A 141 -16.23 -2.68 -1.30
N HIS A 142 -15.56 -1.93 -2.18
CA HIS A 142 -15.81 -0.49 -2.35
C HIS A 142 -17.20 -0.20 -2.93
N CYS A 143 -17.68 -1.01 -3.89
CA CYS A 143 -19.05 -0.91 -4.40
C CYS A 143 -20.09 -1.15 -3.29
N ALA A 144 -19.90 -2.21 -2.50
CA ALA A 144 -20.77 -2.49 -1.37
C ALA A 144 -20.72 -1.37 -0.32
N GLN A 145 -19.54 -0.80 -0.07
CA GLN A 145 -19.36 0.29 0.88
C GLN A 145 -20.10 1.56 0.45
N ILE A 146 -19.93 2.02 -0.79
CA ILE A 146 -20.59 3.24 -1.25
C ILE A 146 -22.11 3.04 -1.36
N CYS A 147 -22.56 1.84 -1.75
CA CYS A 147 -23.98 1.49 -1.73
C CYS A 147 -24.56 1.70 -0.33
N TRP A 148 -23.89 1.17 0.70
CA TRP A 148 -24.30 1.33 2.08
C TRP A 148 -24.32 2.80 2.53
N TYR A 149 -23.31 3.58 2.14
CA TYR A 149 -23.23 4.99 2.52
C TYR A 149 -24.36 5.81 1.89
N VAL A 150 -24.64 5.56 0.61
CA VAL A 150 -25.75 6.21 -0.11
C VAL A 150 -27.09 5.77 0.48
N GLU A 151 -27.33 4.48 0.69
CA GLU A 151 -28.58 3.98 1.31
C GLU A 151 -28.79 4.59 2.70
N SER A 152 -27.76 4.62 3.53
CA SER A 152 -27.83 5.22 4.87
C SER A 152 -28.11 6.72 4.79
N LEU A 153 -27.39 7.43 3.92
CA LEU A 153 -27.60 8.86 3.67
C LEU A 153 -29.00 9.14 3.13
N MET A 154 -29.62 8.23 2.38
CA MET A 154 -30.96 8.40 1.85
C MET A 154 -32.05 8.11 2.89
N ALA A 155 -31.78 7.21 3.83
CA ALA A 155 -32.72 6.81 4.88
C ALA A 155 -32.65 7.68 6.15
N ALA A 156 -31.48 8.24 6.47
CA ALA A 156 -31.22 8.97 7.72
C ALA A 156 -32.04 10.27 7.83
N GLU A 157 -32.35 10.73 9.04
CA GLU A 157 -32.77 12.13 9.21
C GLU A 157 -31.57 13.07 9.05
N LEU A 158 -31.70 14.13 8.24
CA LEU A 158 -30.61 15.09 8.07
C LEU A 158 -30.38 15.89 9.36
N LEU A 159 -29.12 16.04 9.75
CA LEU A 159 -28.75 16.76 10.96
C LEU A 159 -29.09 18.26 10.85
N ASP A 160 -29.86 18.73 11.82
CA ASP A 160 -30.03 20.15 12.05
C ASP A 160 -28.75 20.79 12.64
N GLY A 161 -28.77 22.11 12.82
CA GLY A 161 -27.60 22.83 13.32
C GLY A 161 -27.21 22.44 14.74
N GLN A 162 -28.21 22.17 15.59
CA GLN A 162 -27.98 21.77 16.98
C GLN A 162 -27.38 20.36 17.08
N SER A 163 -27.89 19.40 16.32
CA SER A 163 -27.39 18.03 16.31
C SER A 163 -25.99 17.94 15.70
N ARG A 164 -25.68 18.75 14.68
CA ARG A 164 -24.30 18.87 14.16
C ARG A 164 -23.33 19.39 15.21
N GLU A 165 -23.71 20.42 15.95
CA GLU A 165 -22.86 20.98 17.01
C GLU A 165 -22.72 20.00 18.18
N ALA A 166 -23.78 19.28 18.55
CA ALA A 166 -23.71 18.20 19.53
C ALA A 166 -22.71 17.11 19.09
N LEU A 167 -22.79 16.66 17.84
CA LEU A 167 -21.89 15.66 17.27
C LEU A 167 -20.43 16.14 17.28
N ARG A 168 -20.16 17.41 16.91
CA ARG A 168 -18.81 18.00 17.00
C ARG A 168 -18.27 17.95 18.42
N ASN A 169 -19.08 18.33 19.41
CA ASN A 169 -18.69 18.30 20.81
C ASN A 169 -18.42 16.87 21.31
N GLN A 170 -19.22 15.89 20.87
CA GLN A 170 -19.00 14.47 21.20
C GLN A 170 -17.69 13.95 20.63
N TYR A 171 -17.40 14.22 19.35
CA TYR A 171 -16.13 13.84 18.73
C TYR A 171 -14.95 14.55 19.40
N LYS A 172 -15.08 15.84 19.72
CA LYS A 172 -14.06 16.56 20.50
C LYS A 172 -13.77 15.87 21.82
N ALA A 173 -14.80 15.54 22.60
CA ALA A 173 -14.65 14.89 23.90
C ALA A 173 -14.00 13.50 23.79
N LEU A 174 -14.38 12.71 22.77
CA LEU A 174 -13.78 11.40 22.51
C LEU A 174 -12.28 11.51 22.19
N TRP A 175 -11.89 12.46 21.34
CA TRP A 175 -10.49 12.66 20.97
C TRP A 175 -9.67 13.30 22.09
N ASP A 176 -10.24 14.21 22.88
CA ASP A 176 -9.62 14.77 24.09
C ASP A 176 -9.32 13.65 25.09
N HIS A 177 -10.29 12.77 25.32
CA HIS A 177 -10.12 11.60 26.18
C HIS A 177 -9.02 10.67 25.64
N ALA A 178 -9.05 10.35 24.35
CA ALA A 178 -8.07 9.47 23.72
C ALA A 178 -6.63 10.04 23.76
N ALA A 179 -6.47 11.33 23.50
CA ALA A 179 -5.18 12.02 23.57
C ALA A 179 -4.66 12.11 25.02
N GLY A 180 -5.55 12.38 25.98
CA GLY A 180 -5.21 12.39 27.41
C GLY A 180 -4.75 11.01 27.91
N GLU A 181 -5.46 9.94 27.52
CA GLU A 181 -5.03 8.57 27.83
C GLU A 181 -3.69 8.22 27.17
N LEU A 182 -3.45 8.68 25.94
CA LEU A 182 -2.18 8.45 25.24
C LEU A 182 -1.00 9.08 26.00
N LEU A 183 -1.15 10.33 26.46
CA LEU A 183 -0.15 11.03 27.27
C LEU A 183 0.08 10.36 28.63
N SER A 184 -0.99 9.85 29.25
CA SER A 184 -0.91 9.08 30.49
C SER A 184 -0.16 7.76 30.29
N GLN A 185 -0.46 7.05 29.20
CA GLN A 185 0.18 5.78 28.88
C GLN A 185 1.65 5.95 28.46
N PHE A 186 1.97 7.02 27.74
CA PHE A 186 3.32 7.31 27.24
C PHE A 186 3.78 8.71 27.70
N PRO A 187 4.23 8.85 28.97
CA PRO A 187 4.63 10.14 29.54
C PRO A 187 5.81 10.83 28.83
N PHE A 188 6.54 10.10 27.99
CA PHE A 188 7.66 10.62 27.20
C PHE A 188 7.23 11.27 25.87
N LEU A 189 5.96 11.19 25.48
CA LEU A 189 5.48 11.85 24.27
C LEU A 189 5.54 13.37 24.44
N ASP A 190 5.80 14.06 23.34
CA ASP A 190 5.75 15.52 23.29
C ASP A 190 4.27 15.93 23.26
N PRO A 191 3.76 16.64 24.29
CA PRO A 191 2.37 17.08 24.33
C PRO A 191 1.98 17.92 23.10
N ASN A 192 2.90 18.73 22.57
CA ASN A 192 2.61 19.56 21.41
C ASN A 192 2.39 18.72 20.16
N ALA A 193 3.19 17.67 19.96
CA ALA A 193 3.02 16.74 18.85
C ALA A 193 1.71 15.93 18.98
N VAL A 194 1.33 15.57 20.21
CA VAL A 194 0.05 14.89 20.47
C VAL A 194 -1.12 15.80 20.14
N HIS A 195 -1.11 17.04 20.64
CA HIS A 195 -2.17 18.01 20.37
C HIS A 195 -2.25 18.42 18.90
N ALA A 196 -1.11 18.52 18.20
CA ALA A 196 -1.10 18.76 16.76
C ALA A 196 -1.79 17.62 15.98
N ALA A 197 -1.40 16.36 16.23
CA ALA A 197 -2.03 15.20 15.59
C ALA A 197 -3.53 15.08 15.93
N GLN A 198 -3.90 15.42 17.16
CA GLN A 198 -5.30 15.46 17.59
C GLN A 198 -6.09 16.54 16.82
N ALA A 199 -5.54 17.75 16.71
CA ALA A 199 -6.17 18.85 15.99
C ALA A 199 -6.37 18.53 14.50
N ASP A 200 -5.38 17.89 13.87
CA ASP A 200 -5.47 17.46 12.48
C ASP A 200 -6.57 16.41 12.26
N HIS A 201 -6.69 15.43 13.17
CA HIS A 201 -7.78 14.45 13.14
C HIS A 201 -9.15 15.09 13.35
N LEU A 202 -9.28 15.99 14.33
CA LEU A 202 -10.55 16.69 14.59
C LEU A 202 -10.96 17.59 13.43
N ALA A 203 -10.01 18.27 12.79
CA ALA A 203 -10.27 19.06 11.60
C ALA A 203 -10.87 18.20 10.47
N GLU A 204 -10.36 16.98 10.28
CA GLU A 204 -10.91 16.04 9.30
C GLU A 204 -12.34 15.59 9.67
N CYS A 205 -12.57 15.24 10.94
CA CYS A 205 -13.91 14.90 11.41
C CYS A 205 -14.90 16.04 11.18
N TYR A 206 -14.53 17.28 11.54
CA TYR A 206 -15.41 18.43 11.37
C TYR A 206 -15.72 18.72 9.90
N ARG A 207 -14.74 18.59 9.00
CA ARG A 207 -15.00 18.69 7.56
C ARG A 207 -16.01 17.64 7.09
N THR A 208 -15.91 16.42 7.60
CA THR A 208 -16.81 15.33 7.22
C THR A 208 -18.21 15.50 7.80
N ILE A 209 -18.35 16.09 9.00
CA ILE A 209 -19.65 16.41 9.61
C ILE A 209 -20.45 17.43 8.79
N GLU A 210 -19.79 18.32 8.03
CA GLU A 210 -20.49 19.27 7.15
C GLU A 210 -21.11 18.61 5.91
N ALA A 211 -20.53 17.49 5.46
CA ALA A 211 -21.04 16.69 4.34
C ALA A 211 -20.98 15.20 4.70
N PRO A 212 -21.88 14.72 5.58
CA PRO A 212 -21.77 13.42 6.25
C PRO A 212 -22.16 12.25 5.34
N LEU A 213 -21.31 11.97 4.34
CA LEU A 213 -21.47 10.79 3.50
C LEU A 213 -21.34 9.49 4.32
N LEU A 214 -20.42 9.46 5.28
CA LEU A 214 -20.22 8.29 6.13
C LEU A 214 -21.28 8.22 7.25
N PRO A 215 -21.97 7.08 7.42
CA PRO A 215 -22.95 6.84 8.49
C PRO A 215 -22.55 7.28 9.90
N ILE A 216 -21.28 7.15 10.28
CA ILE A 216 -20.79 7.53 11.61
C ILE A 216 -20.91 9.03 11.93
N TYR A 217 -21.12 9.87 10.91
CA TYR A 217 -21.29 11.31 11.04
C TYR A 217 -22.74 11.76 10.78
N GLN A 218 -23.68 10.83 10.62
CA GLN A 218 -25.07 11.15 10.29
C GLN A 218 -25.95 11.34 11.52
N HIS A 219 -25.55 10.83 12.69
CA HIS A 219 -26.33 10.91 13.94
C HIS A 219 -25.44 11.16 15.17
N PRO A 220 -25.91 11.92 16.17
CA PRO A 220 -25.28 12.00 17.49
C PRO A 220 -25.20 10.61 18.15
N LEU A 221 -24.13 10.40 18.90
CA LEU A 221 -23.93 9.20 19.70
C LEU A 221 -24.70 9.32 21.02
N SER A 222 -25.29 8.23 21.48
CA SER A 222 -25.81 8.13 22.85
C SER A 222 -24.67 8.07 23.87
N ASP A 223 -24.94 8.46 25.11
CA ASP A 223 -23.97 8.37 26.20
C ASP A 223 -23.44 6.94 26.40
N ALA A 224 -24.32 5.94 26.24
CA ALA A 224 -23.93 4.52 26.30
C ALA A 224 -22.93 4.14 25.19
N GLN A 225 -23.14 4.64 23.96
CA GLN A 225 -22.19 4.42 22.86
C GLN A 225 -20.85 5.14 23.13
N ILE A 226 -20.88 6.37 23.67
CA ILE A 226 -19.67 7.12 24.03
C ILE A 226 -18.84 6.35 25.07
N GLU A 227 -19.46 5.87 26.14
CA GLU A 227 -18.77 5.09 27.17
C GLU A 227 -18.25 3.76 26.62
N GLN A 228 -19.01 3.11 25.74
CA GLN A 228 -18.54 1.90 25.07
C GLN A 228 -17.30 2.17 24.17
N ILE A 229 -17.27 3.30 23.46
CA ILE A 229 -16.12 3.71 22.65
C ILE A 229 -14.90 3.97 23.54
N LYS A 230 -15.07 4.68 24.67
CA LYS A 230 -13.98 4.93 25.63
C LYS A 230 -13.41 3.62 26.20
N ASN A 231 -14.27 2.69 26.59
CA ASN A 231 -13.83 1.39 27.09
C ASN A 231 -13.05 0.59 26.03
N ARG A 232 -13.55 0.56 24.78
CA ARG A 232 -12.85 -0.09 23.67
C ARG A 232 -11.50 0.57 23.35
N TRP A 233 -11.44 1.89 23.46
CA TRP A 233 -10.18 2.64 23.32
C TRP A 233 -9.16 2.25 24.41
N HIS A 234 -9.62 2.07 25.65
CA HIS A 234 -8.76 1.62 26.74
C HIS A 234 -8.15 0.24 26.44
N ASP A 235 -8.94 -0.68 25.88
CA ASP A 235 -8.51 -2.04 25.54
C ASP A 235 -7.40 -2.08 24.46
N LEU A 236 -7.27 -1.03 23.63
CA LEU A 236 -6.21 -0.90 22.63
C LEU A 236 -4.82 -0.59 23.23
N ARG A 237 -4.68 -0.49 24.56
CA ARG A 237 -3.40 -0.14 25.20
C ARG A 237 -2.21 -0.97 24.71
N TYR A 238 -2.38 -2.28 24.53
CA TYR A 238 -1.28 -3.15 24.08
C TYR A 238 -1.00 -2.99 22.59
N ALA A 239 -2.03 -2.81 21.76
CA ALA A 239 -1.87 -2.51 20.34
C ALA A 239 -1.08 -1.22 20.12
N ARG A 240 -1.27 -0.20 20.97
CA ARG A 240 -0.46 1.03 20.94
C ARG A 240 1.01 0.81 21.32
N VAL A 241 1.29 -0.10 22.25
CA VAL A 241 2.67 -0.48 22.59
C VAL A 241 3.35 -1.19 21.41
N ASP A 242 2.63 -2.09 20.73
CA ASP A 242 3.16 -2.77 19.56
C ASP A 242 3.36 -1.82 18.37
N LEU A 243 2.43 -0.88 18.18
CA LEU A 243 2.60 0.21 17.22
C LEU A 243 3.86 1.04 17.53
N TRP A 244 4.12 1.37 18.79
CA TRP A 244 5.34 2.07 19.19
C TRP A 244 6.62 1.28 18.89
N ARG A 245 6.60 -0.04 19.12
CA ARG A 245 7.70 -0.96 18.78
C ARG A 245 7.94 -1.02 17.28
N GLN A 246 6.89 -1.09 16.47
CA GLN A 246 7.00 -1.09 15.00
C GLN A 246 7.63 0.22 14.50
N LEU A 247 7.19 1.37 15.03
CA LEU A 247 7.82 2.67 14.74
C LEU A 247 9.27 2.78 15.25
N ARG A 248 9.77 1.81 16.04
CA ARG A 248 11.15 1.69 16.54
C ARG A 248 11.98 0.77 15.65
N GLY A 249 11.35 -0.23 15.04
CA GLY A 249 12.00 -1.30 14.29
C GLY A 249 12.47 -0.90 12.89
N ASP A 250 11.92 0.17 12.31
CA ASP A 250 12.36 0.70 11.01
C ASP A 250 13.69 1.48 11.09
N ASP A 251 14.16 1.82 12.30
CA ASP A 251 15.44 2.50 12.55
C ASP A 251 16.42 1.56 13.29
N THR A 252 16.88 0.49 12.64
CA THR A 252 18.13 -0.18 13.06
C THR A 252 19.35 0.58 12.51
N VAL A 253 19.44 1.87 12.80
CA VAL A 253 20.69 2.63 12.71
C VAL A 253 20.89 3.35 14.04
N GLU A 254 21.89 2.85 14.76
CA GLU A 254 22.66 3.44 15.84
C GLU A 254 21.96 4.41 16.80
N THR A 255 21.92 3.94 18.04
CA THR A 255 21.63 4.69 19.26
C THR A 255 22.68 5.80 19.44
N GLN A 256 22.52 6.94 18.79
CA GLN A 256 23.19 8.19 19.15
C GLN A 256 22.17 9.30 19.34
N ASP A 257 22.07 9.73 20.60
CA ASP A 257 21.41 10.92 21.12
C ASP A 257 19.94 11.14 20.75
N PHE A 258 19.06 10.52 21.55
CA PHE A 258 17.64 10.87 21.68
C PHE A 258 17.40 12.38 21.89
N ALA A 259 18.34 13.09 22.53
CA ALA A 259 18.26 14.53 22.75
C ALA A 259 18.60 15.37 21.50
N SER A 260 19.36 14.80 20.56
CA SER A 260 19.81 15.47 19.32
C SER A 260 18.79 15.29 18.19
N GLN A 261 18.02 14.19 18.17
CA GLN A 261 16.92 13.99 17.22
C GLN A 261 15.70 14.89 17.51
N LEU A 262 15.44 15.24 18.77
CA LEU A 262 14.42 16.23 19.16
C LEU A 262 14.68 17.64 18.60
N ARG A 263 15.88 17.92 18.10
CA ARG A 263 16.28 19.21 17.51
C ARG A 263 16.38 19.21 15.99
N GLN A 264 16.18 18.08 15.32
CA GLN A 264 16.15 18.06 13.87
C GLN A 264 14.80 18.58 13.38
N THR A 265 14.87 19.58 12.51
CA THR A 265 13.78 20.31 11.86
C THR A 265 13.00 19.43 10.88
N ASN A 266 12.57 18.25 11.30
CA ASN A 266 11.57 17.51 10.55
C ASN A 266 10.23 18.23 10.76
N PRO A 267 9.41 18.40 9.70
CA PRO A 267 8.08 18.95 9.86
C PRO A 267 7.32 18.13 10.92
N PRO A 268 6.45 18.75 11.74
CA PRO A 268 5.79 18.07 12.86
C PRO A 268 5.10 16.77 12.45
N VAL A 269 4.62 16.70 11.20
CA VAL A 269 3.95 15.54 10.57
C VAL A 269 4.86 14.31 10.42
N SER A 270 6.18 14.50 10.35
CA SER A 270 7.17 13.42 10.23
C SER A 270 7.78 13.02 11.58
N HIS A 271 7.44 13.74 12.65
CA HIS A 271 7.97 13.42 13.98
C HIS A 271 7.34 12.15 14.52
N ARG A 272 8.15 11.29 15.15
CA ARG A 272 7.72 9.97 15.60
C ARG A 272 6.58 10.02 16.63
N HIS A 273 6.58 11.02 17.52
CA HIS A 273 5.50 11.21 18.50
C HIS A 273 4.18 11.58 17.81
N TYR A 274 4.25 12.40 16.77
CA TYR A 274 3.10 12.73 15.93
C TYR A 274 2.59 11.48 15.22
N LEU A 275 3.46 10.70 14.58
CA LEU A 275 3.07 9.46 13.88
C LEU A 275 2.45 8.41 14.80
N LEU A 276 3.01 8.21 16.00
CA LEU A 276 2.40 7.32 16.99
C LEU A 276 0.99 7.79 17.35
N THR A 277 0.84 9.09 17.63
CA THR A 277 -0.45 9.68 18.00
C THR A 277 -1.44 9.55 16.85
N GLN A 278 -1.06 9.98 15.66
CA GLN A 278 -1.90 9.95 14.46
C GLN A 278 -2.39 8.53 14.15
N ARG A 279 -1.49 7.54 14.18
CA ARG A 279 -1.83 6.14 13.93
C ARG A 279 -2.64 5.52 15.08
N SER A 280 -2.40 5.94 16.32
CA SER A 280 -3.20 5.49 17.47
C SER A 280 -4.62 6.04 17.38
N LEU A 281 -4.79 7.36 17.17
CA LEU A 281 -6.10 7.99 17.04
C LEU A 281 -6.90 7.44 15.83
N ALA A 282 -6.23 7.07 14.74
CA ALA A 282 -6.88 6.40 13.61
C ALA A 282 -7.53 5.05 13.99
N GLN A 283 -7.07 4.37 15.05
CA GLN A 283 -7.67 3.14 15.55
C GLN A 283 -9.00 3.38 16.27
N LEU A 284 -9.32 4.62 16.66
CA LEU A 284 -10.58 4.95 17.31
C LEU A 284 -11.76 4.85 16.33
N GLN A 285 -11.57 5.23 15.06
CA GLN A 285 -12.63 5.29 14.07
C GLN A 285 -13.34 3.93 13.84
N PRO A 286 -12.64 2.78 13.71
CA PRO A 286 -13.28 1.46 13.68
C PRO A 286 -14.17 1.16 14.90
N HIS A 287 -13.81 1.66 16.10
CA HIS A 287 -14.62 1.45 17.30
C HIS A 287 -15.88 2.29 17.32
N VAL A 288 -15.83 3.51 16.78
CA VAL A 288 -17.02 4.34 16.53
C VAL A 288 -17.94 3.64 15.54
N TRP A 289 -17.41 3.15 14.42
CA TRP A 289 -18.15 2.38 13.42
C TRP A 289 -18.92 1.21 14.04
N ALA A 290 -18.24 0.44 14.87
CA ALA A 290 -18.81 -0.76 15.48
C ALA A 290 -19.92 -0.50 16.51
N VAL A 291 -20.23 0.76 16.85
CA VAL A 291 -21.38 1.11 17.72
C VAL A 291 -22.38 2.04 17.04
N ALA A 292 -21.95 2.85 16.07
CA ALA A 292 -22.78 3.90 15.49
C ALA A 292 -23.62 3.42 14.30
N ALA A 293 -23.09 2.50 13.48
CA ALA A 293 -23.75 2.08 12.26
C ALA A 293 -23.47 0.60 11.97
N PRO A 294 -24.43 -0.30 12.23
CA PRO A 294 -24.27 -1.72 11.94
C PRO A 294 -24.15 -1.92 10.43
N ALA A 295 -23.14 -2.69 10.02
CA ALA A 295 -22.90 -2.94 8.61
C ALA A 295 -23.93 -3.93 8.01
N PRO A 296 -24.49 -3.64 6.82
CA PRO A 296 -25.44 -4.52 6.16
C PRO A 296 -24.79 -5.84 5.74
N ASP A 297 -25.61 -6.89 5.57
CA ASP A 297 -25.12 -8.24 5.26
C ASP A 297 -24.34 -8.30 3.94
N TYR A 298 -24.76 -7.55 2.92
CA TYR A 298 -24.07 -7.53 1.63
C TYR A 298 -22.65 -6.93 1.74
N TYR A 299 -22.45 -5.92 2.59
CA TYR A 299 -21.14 -5.33 2.86
C TYR A 299 -20.26 -6.32 3.64
N ARG A 300 -20.82 -6.95 4.67
CA ARG A 300 -20.11 -7.99 5.43
C ARG A 300 -19.69 -9.15 4.54
N GLY A 301 -20.55 -9.55 3.60
CA GLY A 301 -20.24 -10.58 2.60
C GLY A 301 -19.11 -10.16 1.65
N ALA A 302 -19.10 -8.91 1.17
CA ALA A 302 -18.01 -8.39 0.33
C ALA A 302 -16.69 -8.30 1.10
N LEU A 303 -16.72 -7.87 2.37
CA LEU A 303 -15.56 -7.83 3.26
C LEU A 303 -14.99 -9.23 3.49
N ALA A 304 -15.85 -10.22 3.74
CA ALA A 304 -15.41 -11.61 3.90
C ALA A 304 -14.72 -12.14 2.63
N ARG A 305 -15.26 -11.83 1.44
CA ARG A 305 -14.61 -12.19 0.16
C ARG A 305 -13.25 -11.53 0.01
N GLN A 306 -13.11 -10.25 0.36
CA GLN A 306 -11.82 -9.56 0.33
C GLN A 306 -10.80 -10.19 1.28
N ILE A 307 -11.22 -10.53 2.50
CA ILE A 307 -10.34 -11.17 3.50
C ILE A 307 -9.86 -12.53 2.98
N GLU A 308 -10.74 -13.34 2.41
CA GLU A 308 -10.37 -14.64 1.87
C GLU A 308 -9.48 -14.50 0.62
N ALA A 309 -9.75 -13.55 -0.26
CA ALA A 309 -8.91 -13.26 -1.41
C ALA A 309 -7.48 -12.85 -0.98
N GLU A 310 -7.37 -11.99 0.02
CA GLU A 310 -6.07 -11.58 0.57
C GLU A 310 -5.34 -12.75 1.23
N LYS A 311 -6.06 -13.61 1.96
CA LYS A 311 -5.49 -14.83 2.55
C LYS A 311 -4.97 -15.78 1.48
N HIS A 312 -5.72 -16.02 0.41
CA HIS A 312 -5.27 -16.82 -0.72
C HIS A 312 -4.05 -16.21 -1.41
N ARG A 313 -4.02 -14.88 -1.57
CA ARG A 313 -2.86 -14.16 -2.11
C ARG A 313 -1.61 -14.38 -1.27
N LEU A 314 -1.71 -14.24 0.05
CA LEU A 314 -0.60 -14.48 0.98
C LEU A 314 -0.14 -15.94 0.95
N GLN A 315 -1.08 -16.89 0.86
CA GLN A 315 -0.75 -18.32 0.73
C GLN A 315 -0.02 -18.61 -0.59
N ALA A 316 -0.50 -18.06 -1.70
CA ALA A 316 0.13 -18.21 -3.01
C ALA A 316 1.55 -17.61 -3.02
N MET A 317 1.73 -16.42 -2.43
CA MET A 317 3.06 -15.82 -2.27
C MET A 317 3.97 -16.69 -1.42
N SER A 318 3.49 -17.21 -0.29
CA SER A 318 4.28 -18.10 0.56
C SER A 318 4.65 -19.40 -0.16
N GLN A 319 3.76 -19.94 -0.99
CA GLN A 319 4.04 -21.16 -1.75
C GLN A 319 5.06 -20.88 -2.86
N ALA A 320 4.90 -19.80 -3.62
CA ALA A 320 5.85 -19.38 -4.64
C ALA A 320 7.26 -19.19 -4.04
N SER A 321 7.37 -18.55 -2.87
CA SER A 321 8.67 -18.42 -2.18
C SER A 321 9.25 -19.75 -1.69
N ARG A 322 8.42 -20.74 -1.37
CA ARG A 322 8.91 -22.10 -1.03
C ARG A 322 9.41 -22.82 -2.27
N ASP A 323 8.67 -22.72 -3.38
CA ASP A 323 9.02 -23.34 -4.65
C ASP A 323 10.32 -22.76 -5.20
N GLU A 324 10.49 -21.43 -5.13
CA GLU A 324 11.72 -20.73 -5.52
C GLU A 324 12.93 -21.23 -4.71
N ARG A 325 12.83 -21.30 -3.38
CA ARG A 325 13.88 -21.88 -2.54
C ARG A 325 14.14 -23.34 -2.84
N GLY A 326 13.10 -24.10 -3.18
CA GLY A 326 13.21 -25.50 -3.60
C GLY A 326 14.05 -25.63 -4.87
N LEU A 327 13.80 -24.77 -5.87
CA LEU A 327 14.58 -24.69 -7.09
C LEU A 327 16.03 -24.26 -6.82
N GLU A 328 16.25 -23.23 -6.00
CA GLU A 328 17.60 -22.79 -5.59
C GLU A 328 18.41 -23.93 -4.96
N GLN A 329 17.79 -24.72 -4.08
CA GLN A 329 18.43 -25.88 -3.46
C GLN A 329 18.75 -26.97 -4.48
N GLN A 330 17.86 -27.23 -5.45
CA GLN A 330 18.11 -28.20 -6.51
C GLN A 330 19.26 -27.76 -7.42
N TYR A 331 19.27 -26.51 -7.87
CA TYR A 331 20.35 -25.96 -8.69
C TYR A 331 21.69 -25.95 -7.94
N SER A 332 21.70 -25.59 -6.65
CA SER A 332 22.91 -25.61 -5.83
C SER A 332 23.50 -27.03 -5.75
N ARG A 333 22.66 -28.06 -5.62
CA ARG A 333 23.12 -29.46 -5.64
C ARG A 333 23.70 -29.85 -6.99
N GLN A 334 23.08 -29.44 -8.10
CA GLN A 334 23.55 -29.72 -9.45
C GLN A 334 24.89 -29.05 -9.74
N ILE A 335 25.06 -27.78 -9.34
CA ILE A 335 26.32 -27.05 -9.46
C ILE A 335 27.42 -27.78 -8.69
N TRP A 336 27.15 -28.14 -7.43
CA TRP A 336 28.12 -28.90 -6.63
C TRP A 336 28.51 -30.24 -7.27
N GLN A 337 27.55 -30.99 -7.82
CA GLN A 337 27.84 -32.23 -8.56
C GLN A 337 28.70 -31.98 -9.80
N ALA A 338 28.41 -30.92 -10.56
CA ALA A 338 29.20 -30.55 -11.73
C ALA A 338 30.63 -30.14 -11.36
N GLU A 339 30.80 -29.38 -10.27
CA GLU A 339 32.12 -29.00 -9.74
C GLU A 339 32.93 -30.23 -9.30
N GLN A 340 32.31 -31.19 -8.60
CA GLN A 340 32.96 -32.44 -8.21
C GLN A 340 33.39 -33.27 -9.43
N LEU A 341 32.53 -33.39 -10.44
CA LEU A 341 32.87 -34.10 -11.67
C LEU A 341 33.99 -33.40 -12.45
N ALA A 342 33.96 -32.07 -12.55
CA ALA A 342 35.01 -31.29 -13.19
C ALA A 342 36.36 -31.46 -12.46
N PHE A 343 36.35 -31.44 -11.12
CA PHE A 343 37.54 -31.69 -10.31
C PHE A 343 38.12 -33.09 -10.55
N LEU A 344 37.27 -34.13 -10.55
CA LEU A 344 37.72 -35.51 -10.83
C LEU A 344 38.29 -35.67 -12.23
N LEU A 345 37.67 -35.06 -13.25
CA LEU A 345 38.17 -35.08 -14.62
C LEU A 345 39.50 -34.35 -14.77
N ALA A 346 39.66 -33.20 -14.12
CA ALA A 346 40.93 -32.46 -14.10
C ALA A 346 42.04 -33.29 -13.43
N ALA A 347 41.75 -33.91 -12.28
CA ALA A 347 42.70 -34.78 -11.58
C ALA A 347 43.11 -36.02 -12.41
N LEU A 348 42.19 -36.59 -13.20
CA LEU A 348 42.49 -37.68 -14.13
C LEU A 348 43.37 -37.23 -15.30
N LEU A 349 43.21 -36.00 -15.80
CA LEU A 349 44.03 -35.44 -16.87
C LEU A 349 45.42 -35.00 -16.40
N GLU A 350 45.54 -34.54 -15.14
CA GLU A 350 46.81 -34.16 -14.53
C GLU A 350 47.58 -35.35 -13.96
N SER A 351 46.93 -36.51 -13.77
CA SER A 351 47.64 -37.75 -13.48
C SER A 351 48.46 -38.11 -14.72
N PRO A 352 49.81 -37.96 -14.68
CA PRO A 352 50.63 -38.30 -15.83
C PRO A 352 50.32 -39.74 -16.19
N ALA A 353 50.03 -39.99 -17.46
CA ALA A 353 50.00 -41.34 -17.98
C ALA A 353 51.36 -41.97 -17.67
N CYS A 354 51.47 -42.73 -16.59
CA CYS A 354 52.55 -43.69 -16.34
C CYS A 354 52.44 -44.88 -17.31
N PHE A 355 52.09 -44.60 -18.56
CA PHE A 355 52.04 -45.54 -19.67
C PHE A 355 53.01 -45.04 -20.74
N ASP A 356 54.28 -45.05 -20.38
CA ASP A 356 55.39 -45.19 -21.31
C ASP A 356 56.60 -45.69 -20.50
N GLU A 357 56.51 -46.93 -20.02
CA GLU A 357 57.72 -47.71 -19.75
C GLU A 357 57.78 -48.82 -20.81
N PRO A 358 58.74 -48.76 -21.75
CA PRO A 358 58.86 -49.77 -22.80
C PRO A 358 59.21 -51.13 -22.18
N LEU A 359 58.38 -52.12 -22.48
CA LEU A 359 58.53 -53.53 -22.15
C LEU A 359 59.71 -54.13 -22.94
N ASP A 360 60.93 -53.83 -22.51
CA ASP A 360 62.14 -54.49 -23.00
C ASP A 360 63.17 -54.61 -21.87
N ARG A 361 62.88 -55.47 -20.87
CA ARG A 361 63.93 -56.15 -20.10
C ARG A 361 63.55 -57.61 -19.81
N PRO A 362 64.42 -58.57 -20.15
CA PRO A 362 64.22 -59.96 -19.77
C PRO A 362 64.36 -60.11 -18.25
N MET A 363 63.55 -61.01 -17.69
CA MET A 363 63.60 -61.41 -16.30
C MET A 363 65.00 -61.91 -15.92
N GLU A 364 65.66 -61.19 -15.01
CA GLU A 364 66.53 -61.84 -14.03
C GLU A 364 66.24 -61.27 -12.65
N GLY A 365 66.06 -62.19 -11.71
CA GLY A 365 65.42 -61.94 -10.43
C GLY A 365 66.21 -61.00 -9.52
N ASN A 366 65.46 -60.34 -8.64
CA ASN A 366 65.78 -60.36 -7.22
C ASN A 366 64.59 -59.89 -6.41
N ALA A 367 64.31 -60.65 -5.36
CA ALA A 367 63.40 -60.30 -4.29
C ALA A 367 63.94 -59.08 -3.53
N SER A 368 63.08 -58.08 -3.28
CA SER A 368 62.84 -57.48 -1.96
C SER A 368 62.20 -56.10 -2.09
N HIS A 369 61.28 -55.84 -1.14
CA HIS A 369 60.84 -54.50 -0.73
C HIS A 369 60.02 -53.66 -1.74
N CYS A 370 58.70 -53.64 -1.53
CA CYS A 370 57.94 -52.40 -1.40
C CYS A 370 56.70 -52.64 -0.52
N ARG A 371 56.83 -52.24 0.75
CA ARG A 371 55.71 -51.88 1.62
C ARG A 371 55.15 -50.53 1.16
N ASP A 372 53.90 -50.28 1.54
CA ASP A 372 53.22 -48.99 1.60
C ASP A 372 52.57 -48.44 0.32
N ALA A 373 51.25 -48.68 0.22
CA ALA A 373 50.25 -47.62 0.10
C ALA A 373 48.84 -48.24 0.01
N ARG A 374 48.27 -48.65 1.16
CA ARG A 374 46.81 -48.78 1.29
C ARG A 374 46.26 -47.42 1.68
N PHE A 375 45.85 -46.62 0.70
CA PHE A 375 44.91 -45.54 0.98
C PHE A 375 43.50 -46.13 0.99
N CYS A 376 42.96 -46.27 2.19
CA CYS A 376 41.54 -46.50 2.42
C CYS A 376 40.74 -45.26 2.00
N VAL A 377 39.82 -45.42 1.07
CA VAL A 377 38.67 -44.51 0.94
C VAL A 377 37.43 -45.36 1.23
N SER A 378 36.94 -45.27 2.46
CA SER A 378 35.62 -45.79 2.83
C SER A 378 34.56 -44.87 2.25
N PRO A 379 33.56 -45.37 1.50
CA PRO A 379 32.39 -44.56 1.19
C PRO A 379 31.54 -44.39 2.46
N ALA A 380 31.30 -43.13 2.83
CA ALA A 380 30.38 -42.77 3.89
C ALA A 380 28.98 -43.33 3.56
N GLN A 381 28.50 -44.24 4.41
CA GLN A 381 27.12 -44.72 4.39
C GLN A 381 26.21 -43.62 4.91
N THR A 382 25.39 -43.08 4.02
CA THR A 382 24.25 -42.21 4.36
C THR A 382 23.23 -43.03 5.16
N PRO A 383 22.81 -42.61 6.36
CA PRO A 383 21.73 -43.28 7.07
C PRO A 383 20.39 -42.99 6.38
N LEU A 384 19.66 -44.06 6.05
CA LEU A 384 18.24 -44.00 5.68
C LEU A 384 17.41 -43.55 6.89
N PRO A 385 16.34 -42.77 6.68
CA PRO A 385 15.42 -42.43 7.76
C PRO A 385 14.60 -43.66 8.16
N GLN A 386 14.59 -43.91 9.46
CA GLN A 386 13.84 -44.98 10.13
C GLN A 386 12.36 -44.57 10.19
N GLU A 387 11.51 -45.31 9.48
CA GLU A 387 10.04 -45.20 9.60
C GLU A 387 9.58 -45.80 10.93
N ASP A 388 9.38 -44.95 11.94
CA ASP A 388 8.62 -45.33 13.13
C ASP A 388 7.12 -45.26 12.83
N SER A 389 6.58 -46.42 12.47
CA SER A 389 5.15 -46.69 12.47
C SER A 389 4.65 -46.80 13.92
N ALA A 390 4.06 -45.72 14.43
CA ALA A 390 3.24 -45.75 15.64
C ALA A 390 1.81 -46.16 15.26
N GLN A 391 1.49 -47.45 15.41
CA GLN A 391 0.14 -47.95 15.61
C GLN A 391 -0.14 -48.05 17.12
N GLY A 392 -1.18 -47.36 17.58
CA GLY A 392 -1.79 -47.45 18.90
C GLY A 392 -2.84 -46.35 18.99
N GLY A 393 -4.11 -46.65 18.74
CA GLY A 393 -5.05 -47.14 19.76
C GLY A 393 -6.03 -46.00 20.06
N SER A 394 -7.24 -46.02 19.50
CA SER A 394 -8.47 -46.39 20.20
C SER A 394 -8.74 -45.58 21.47
N SER A 395 -9.72 -44.67 21.40
CA SER A 395 -10.63 -44.38 22.51
C SER A 395 -12.00 -44.05 21.93
N HIS A 396 -12.99 -44.72 22.53
CA HIS A 396 -14.42 -44.54 22.44
C HIS A 396 -14.91 -43.19 22.98
N ASP A 397 -16.17 -42.89 22.60
CA ASP A 397 -17.18 -41.98 23.16
C ASP A 397 -17.12 -40.47 22.87
#